data_AF-A0A941ALJ6-F1
#
_entry.id   AF-A0A941ALJ6-F1
#
_cell.length_a   1.000
_cell.length_b   1.000
_cell.length_c   1.000
_cell.angle_alpha   90.00
_cell.angle_beta   90.00
_cell.angle_gamma   90.00
#
_symmetry.space_group_name_H-M   'P 1'
#
loop_
_entity.id
_entity.type
_entity.pdbx_description
1 polymer ?
#
loop_
_entity_poly.entity_id
_entity_poly.type
_entity_poly.pdbx_seq_one_letter_code
_entity_poly.pdbx_strand_id
1 'polypeptide(L)'
;QVVVRTPFGAPSDAVTVGEIEGRTLAFLPRHGRGHRLSPSQINYRANVYAMKKIGADAILSISAVGSMKERIRPGDIVVVDQFYDHTKFRPNTFFSDGVAGHISFADPVCPDLAGAVYAAARKVVKRVHRGGTYLCMEGPAFSTRAESEIHRKWGVDVIGMTNMPEAKLAREAEVCYATLALATDYDCWHAVQEDVSVEAILDVLRRNVENSKRIVMEVARRLPLPGGCRCGEALKYAIITDRKRIPPSARKRLSLLIGRYL
;
A
#
# COMPACT_ATOMS: atom_id res chain seq x y z
N GLN A 1 -21.70 -6.26 0.53
CA GLN A 1 -20.80 -5.27 -0.12
C GLN A 1 -21.32 -3.87 0.21
N VAL A 2 -20.43 -2.90 0.36
CA VAL A 2 -20.75 -1.52 0.75
C VAL A 2 -20.21 -0.56 -0.30
N VAL A 3 -21.08 0.27 -0.86
CA VAL A 3 -20.69 1.35 -1.78
C VAL A 3 -20.41 2.60 -0.96
N VAL A 4 -19.16 3.07 -0.97
CA VAL A 4 -18.73 4.20 -0.14
C VAL A 4 -18.56 5.44 -1.02
N ARG A 5 -19.38 6.46 -0.78
CA ARG A 5 -19.20 7.79 -1.40
C ARG A 5 -18.08 8.56 -0.69
N THR A 6 -17.16 9.12 -1.47
CA THR A 6 -16.05 9.95 -0.97
C THR A 6 -16.04 11.32 -1.62
N PRO A 7 -15.45 12.34 -0.97
CA PRO A 7 -15.28 13.66 -1.56
C PRO A 7 -14.25 13.69 -2.71
N PHE A 8 -13.52 12.60 -2.94
CA PHE A 8 -12.46 12.48 -3.94
C PHE A 8 -12.89 11.68 -5.16
N GLY A 9 -14.19 11.37 -5.29
CA GLY A 9 -14.74 10.51 -6.32
C GLY A 9 -15.03 9.09 -5.83
N ALA A 10 -15.25 8.18 -6.78
CA ALA A 10 -15.52 6.78 -6.47
C ALA A 10 -14.22 6.02 -6.13
N PRO A 11 -14.24 5.12 -5.13
CA PRO A 11 -13.21 4.10 -4.96
C PRO A 11 -13.15 3.17 -6.19
N SER A 12 -12.10 2.36 -6.28
CA SER A 12 -11.91 1.41 -7.39
C SER A 12 -13.09 0.43 -7.56
N ASP A 13 -13.75 0.05 -6.46
CA ASP A 13 -14.93 -0.81 -6.45
C ASP A 13 -15.73 -0.65 -5.14
N ALA A 14 -16.82 -1.39 -5.00
CA ALA A 14 -17.50 -1.59 -3.73
C ALA A 14 -16.61 -2.35 -2.74
N VAL A 15 -16.66 -1.96 -1.47
CA VAL A 15 -15.91 -2.65 -0.41
C VAL A 15 -16.65 -3.93 -0.03
N THR A 16 -15.94 -5.05 -0.01
CA THR A 16 -16.47 -6.30 0.55
C THR A 16 -16.12 -6.37 2.02
N VAL A 17 -17.13 -6.45 2.88
CA VAL A 17 -16.96 -6.59 4.33
C VAL A 17 -17.38 -8.00 4.72
N GLY A 18 -16.59 -8.64 5.55
CA GLY A 18 -16.85 -9.98 6.07
C GLY A 18 -16.13 -10.21 7.39
N GLU A 19 -16.27 -11.41 7.92
CA GLU A 19 -15.62 -11.81 9.18
C GLU A 19 -14.66 -12.97 8.90
N ILE A 20 -13.45 -12.87 9.45
CA ILE A 20 -12.43 -13.92 9.44
C ILE A 20 -11.89 -14.01 10.87
N GLU A 21 -11.93 -15.20 11.47
CA GLU A 21 -11.38 -15.46 12.82
C GLU A 21 -11.95 -14.51 13.90
N GLY A 22 -13.26 -14.21 13.84
CA GLY A 22 -13.91 -13.29 14.78
C GLY A 22 -13.49 -11.82 14.62
N ARG A 23 -12.90 -11.47 13.46
CA ARG A 23 -12.48 -10.11 13.12
C ARG A 23 -13.17 -9.64 11.86
N THR A 24 -13.80 -8.46 11.93
CA THR A 24 -14.35 -7.80 10.75
C THR A 24 -13.22 -7.30 9.86
N LEU A 25 -13.19 -7.76 8.61
CA LEU A 25 -12.25 -7.31 7.60
C LEU A 25 -12.99 -6.67 6.42
N ALA A 26 -12.32 -5.70 5.82
CA ALA A 26 -12.77 -5.02 4.61
C ALA A 26 -11.76 -5.24 3.49
N PHE A 27 -12.26 -5.65 2.33
CA PHE A 27 -11.49 -5.89 1.12
C PHE A 27 -11.91 -4.95 -0.01
N LEU A 28 -10.93 -4.29 -0.62
CA LEU A 28 -11.10 -3.42 -1.76
C LEU A 28 -10.11 -3.84 -2.86
N PRO A 29 -10.57 -4.35 -4.02
CA PRO A 29 -9.67 -4.65 -5.12
C PRO A 29 -9.11 -3.35 -5.68
N ARG A 30 -7.81 -3.14 -5.53
CA ARG A 30 -7.12 -1.91 -5.94
C ARG A 30 -7.40 -1.53 -7.41
N HIS A 31 -7.38 -2.52 -8.30
CA HIS A 31 -7.60 -2.34 -9.74
C HIS A 31 -9.08 -2.47 -10.17
N GLY A 32 -10.00 -2.59 -9.21
CA GLY A 32 -11.39 -2.96 -9.47
C GLY A 32 -11.55 -4.43 -9.87
N ARG A 33 -12.79 -4.94 -9.83
CA ARG A 33 -13.11 -6.27 -10.40
C ARG A 33 -12.80 -6.30 -11.89
N GLY A 34 -12.28 -7.43 -12.35
CA GLY A 34 -11.78 -7.58 -13.73
C GLY A 34 -10.46 -6.85 -14.01
N HIS A 35 -9.80 -6.29 -12.99
CA HIS A 35 -8.50 -5.61 -13.14
C HIS A 35 -8.53 -4.43 -14.14
N ARG A 36 -9.64 -3.70 -14.18
CA ARG A 36 -9.96 -2.70 -15.20
C ARG A 36 -9.20 -1.36 -15.09
N LEU A 37 -8.52 -1.11 -13.97
CA LEU A 37 -7.81 0.15 -13.71
C LEU A 37 -6.31 -0.06 -13.79
N SER A 38 -5.61 0.73 -14.62
CA SER A 38 -4.14 0.77 -14.60
C SER A 38 -3.64 1.45 -13.32
N PRO A 39 -2.37 1.22 -12.92
CA PRO A 39 -1.80 1.82 -11.70
C PRO A 39 -1.99 3.34 -11.56
N SER A 40 -1.87 4.08 -12.67
CA SER A 40 -2.00 5.54 -12.71
C SER A 40 -3.45 6.03 -12.65
N GLN A 41 -4.42 5.17 -12.99
CA GLN A 41 -5.85 5.50 -13.01
C GLN A 41 -6.56 5.19 -11.69
N ILE A 42 -5.88 4.54 -10.74
CA ILE A 42 -6.44 4.23 -9.43
C ILE A 42 -6.69 5.52 -8.66
N ASN A 43 -7.89 5.67 -8.13
CA ASN A 43 -8.24 6.78 -7.24
C ASN A 43 -7.81 6.47 -5.80
N TYR A 44 -6.51 6.60 -5.53
CA TYR A 44 -5.93 6.27 -4.22
C TYR A 44 -6.55 7.09 -3.07
N ARG A 45 -6.87 8.37 -3.31
CA ARG A 45 -7.55 9.22 -2.32
C ARG A 45 -8.92 8.65 -1.96
N ALA A 46 -9.73 8.29 -2.95
CA ALA A 46 -11.04 7.69 -2.68
C ALA A 46 -10.92 6.33 -1.99
N ASN A 47 -9.95 5.49 -2.38
CA ASN A 47 -9.74 4.19 -1.76
C ASN A 47 -9.40 4.32 -0.28
N VAL A 48 -8.36 5.09 0.06
CA VAL A 48 -7.93 5.26 1.47
C VAL A 48 -9.00 5.98 2.29
N TYR A 49 -9.64 7.02 1.74
CA TYR A 49 -10.73 7.71 2.43
C TYR A 49 -11.91 6.78 2.71
N ALA A 50 -12.27 5.91 1.75
CA ALA A 50 -13.33 4.93 1.93
C ALA A 50 -12.99 3.94 3.05
N MET A 51 -11.75 3.44 3.10
CA MET A 51 -11.28 2.56 4.18
C MET A 51 -11.32 3.25 5.55
N LYS A 52 -10.88 4.51 5.66
CA LYS A 52 -11.01 5.29 6.90
C LYS A 52 -12.48 5.46 7.30
N LYS A 53 -13.35 5.77 6.33
CA LYS A 53 -14.78 6.04 6.57
C LYS A 53 -15.56 4.82 7.06
N ILE A 54 -15.17 3.61 6.66
CA ILE A 54 -15.78 2.37 7.16
C ILE A 54 -15.19 1.92 8.51
N GLY A 55 -14.25 2.68 9.07
CA GLY A 55 -13.65 2.40 10.38
C GLY A 55 -12.39 1.53 10.34
N ALA A 56 -11.68 1.44 9.21
CA ALA A 56 -10.42 0.70 9.18
C ALA A 56 -9.32 1.44 9.97
N ASP A 57 -8.81 0.80 11.02
CA ASP A 57 -7.64 1.29 11.78
C ASP A 57 -6.30 0.88 11.15
N ALA A 58 -6.33 -0.13 10.28
CA ALA A 58 -5.17 -0.67 9.60
C ALA A 58 -5.49 -1.07 8.15
N ILE A 59 -4.54 -0.88 7.25
CA ILE A 59 -4.55 -1.31 5.85
C ILE A 59 -3.33 -2.19 5.61
N LEU A 60 -3.58 -3.46 5.29
CA LEU A 60 -2.58 -4.35 4.72
C LEU A 60 -2.66 -4.29 3.19
N SER A 61 -1.64 -3.69 2.59
CA SER A 61 -1.48 -3.65 1.15
C SER A 61 -0.82 -4.93 0.65
N ILE A 62 -1.44 -5.58 -0.34
CA ILE A 62 -0.89 -6.76 -0.99
C ILE A 62 -0.54 -6.36 -2.44
N SER A 63 0.71 -6.57 -2.83
CA SER A 63 1.24 -6.08 -4.10
C SER A 63 2.10 -7.14 -4.77
N ALA A 64 1.87 -7.41 -6.05
CA ALA A 64 2.85 -8.08 -6.90
C ALA A 64 4.00 -7.11 -7.20
N VAL A 65 5.24 -7.61 -7.19
CA VAL A 65 6.46 -6.81 -7.41
C VAL A 65 7.51 -7.57 -8.19
N GLY A 66 8.31 -6.82 -8.95
CA GLY A 66 9.59 -7.31 -9.47
C GLY A 66 10.66 -7.24 -8.38
N SER A 67 11.53 -8.23 -8.34
CA SER A 67 12.68 -8.25 -7.45
C SER A 67 13.84 -7.46 -8.04
N MET A 68 14.47 -6.61 -7.21
CA MET A 68 15.66 -5.84 -7.58
C MET A 68 16.94 -6.43 -6.97
N LYS A 69 16.86 -7.64 -6.38
CA LYS A 69 17.99 -8.33 -5.71
C LYS A 69 17.96 -9.83 -5.99
N GLU A 70 19.11 -10.41 -6.29
CA GLU A 70 19.27 -11.87 -6.48
C GLU A 70 18.74 -12.72 -5.30
N ARG A 71 18.88 -12.21 -4.08
CA ARG A 71 18.45 -12.91 -2.85
C ARG A 71 16.92 -12.98 -2.68
N ILE A 72 16.15 -12.11 -3.37
CA ILE A 72 14.70 -12.05 -3.28
C ILE A 72 14.16 -12.74 -4.54
N ARG A 73 13.83 -14.03 -4.43
CA ARG A 73 13.47 -14.81 -5.62
C ARG A 73 11.97 -14.72 -5.91
N PRO A 74 11.51 -14.96 -7.14
CA PRO A 74 10.11 -15.19 -7.43
C PRO A 74 9.47 -16.21 -6.46
N GLY A 75 8.30 -15.87 -5.91
CA GLY A 75 7.61 -16.60 -4.86
C GLY A 75 8.03 -16.24 -3.42
N ASP A 76 9.08 -15.44 -3.25
CA ASP A 76 9.41 -14.88 -1.93
C ASP A 76 8.49 -13.73 -1.57
N ILE A 77 8.41 -13.48 -0.26
CA ILE A 77 7.66 -12.37 0.31
C ILE A 77 8.62 -11.37 0.93
N VAL A 78 8.36 -10.08 0.70
CA VAL A 78 9.04 -8.98 1.38
C VAL A 78 8.01 -8.18 2.18
N VAL A 79 8.24 -8.03 3.48
CA VAL A 79 7.50 -7.08 4.30
C VAL A 79 8.28 -5.77 4.28
N VAL A 80 7.90 -4.91 3.34
CA VAL A 80 8.55 -3.63 3.04
C VAL A 80 8.46 -2.69 4.24
N ASP A 81 9.53 -1.94 4.50
CA ASP A 81 9.59 -0.91 5.54
C ASP A 81 9.89 0.50 4.99
N GLN A 82 10.41 0.61 3.76
CA GLN A 82 10.77 1.88 3.12
C GLN A 82 10.22 1.98 1.69
N PHE A 83 10.01 3.23 1.23
CA PHE A 83 9.53 3.51 -0.13
C PHE A 83 10.39 4.57 -0.81
N TYR A 84 10.66 4.35 -2.09
CA TYR A 84 11.13 5.37 -3.01
C TYR A 84 10.01 5.70 -4.00
N ASP A 85 9.53 6.94 -3.99
CA ASP A 85 8.41 7.38 -4.84
C ASP A 85 8.92 7.92 -6.17
N HIS A 86 8.84 7.10 -7.22
CA HIS A 86 9.17 7.48 -8.60
C HIS A 86 7.90 7.66 -9.45
N THR A 87 6.76 7.94 -8.81
CA THR A 87 5.52 8.30 -9.50
C THR A 87 5.56 9.76 -9.96
N LYS A 88 4.79 10.10 -11.00
CA LYS A 88 4.88 11.37 -11.72
C LYS A 88 3.62 12.22 -11.65
N PHE A 89 2.43 11.61 -11.73
CA PHE A 89 1.20 12.35 -12.05
C PHE A 89 0.06 12.18 -11.04
N ARG A 90 0.29 11.42 -9.97
CA ARG A 90 -0.78 10.97 -9.07
C ARG A 90 -0.99 11.99 -7.93
N PRO A 91 -2.23 12.46 -7.68
CA PRO A 91 -2.52 13.24 -6.49
C PRO A 91 -2.13 12.45 -5.23
N ASN A 92 -1.15 12.95 -4.48
CA ASN A 92 -0.46 12.22 -3.42
C ASN A 92 -0.72 12.75 -2.00
N THR A 93 -1.69 13.66 -1.86
CA THR A 93 -2.12 14.23 -0.58
C THR A 93 -3.62 14.51 -0.60
N PHE A 94 -4.25 14.45 0.57
CA PHE A 94 -5.58 14.97 0.84
C PHE A 94 -5.59 16.47 1.10
N PHE A 95 -4.46 17.06 1.47
CA PHE A 95 -4.35 18.50 1.70
C PHE A 95 -4.36 19.23 0.36
N SER A 96 -5.49 19.86 0.06
CA SER A 96 -5.70 20.65 -1.15
C SER A 96 -6.66 21.80 -0.90
N ASP A 97 -6.70 22.74 -1.84
CA ASP A 97 -7.66 23.85 -1.91
C ASP A 97 -7.80 24.65 -0.61
N GLY A 98 -6.68 25.19 -0.12
CA GLY A 98 -6.64 26.05 1.06
C GLY A 98 -6.39 25.33 2.38
N VAL A 99 -5.86 24.11 2.34
CA VAL A 99 -5.29 23.41 3.50
C VAL A 99 -3.89 22.94 3.14
N ALA A 100 -2.92 23.37 3.93
CA ALA A 100 -1.52 22.93 3.89
C ALA A 100 -1.23 22.10 5.14
N GLY A 101 -0.69 20.90 4.93
CA GLY A 101 -0.27 20.01 5.99
C GLY A 101 0.98 19.23 5.61
N HIS A 102 1.83 18.94 6.60
CA HIS A 102 3.08 18.21 6.42
C HIS A 102 3.18 17.07 7.46
N ILE A 103 2.95 15.84 7.00
CA ILE A 103 3.11 14.64 7.84
C ILE A 103 4.58 14.23 7.91
N SER A 104 4.98 13.67 9.06
CA SER A 104 6.23 12.89 9.11
C SER A 104 6.04 11.57 8.36
N PHE A 105 6.96 11.30 7.44
CA PHE A 105 6.94 10.11 6.57
C PHE A 105 8.30 9.42 6.47
N ALA A 106 9.23 9.72 7.40
CA ALA A 106 10.56 9.10 7.44
C ALA A 106 10.47 7.58 7.60
N ASP A 107 9.58 7.11 8.49
CA ASP A 107 9.23 5.70 8.64
C ASP A 107 7.79 5.51 8.13
N PRO A 108 7.59 5.12 6.87
CA PRO A 108 6.28 5.17 6.22
C PRO A 108 5.37 4.01 6.64
N VAL A 109 5.95 2.90 7.12
CA VAL A 109 5.25 1.68 7.48
C VAL A 109 5.01 1.60 8.99
N CYS A 110 3.83 1.10 9.39
CA CYS A 110 3.50 0.86 10.78
C CYS A 110 4.29 -0.36 11.30
N PRO A 111 5.15 -0.21 12.33
CA PRO A 111 6.00 -1.29 12.82
C PRO A 111 5.18 -2.43 13.45
N ASP A 112 4.07 -2.11 14.12
CA ASP A 112 3.20 -3.09 14.76
C ASP A 112 2.52 -3.99 13.70
N LEU A 113 1.95 -3.36 12.66
CA LEU A 113 1.32 -4.09 11.57
C LEU A 113 2.35 -4.90 10.76
N ALA A 114 3.49 -4.31 10.43
CA ALA A 114 4.57 -5.02 9.72
C ALA A 114 5.09 -6.21 10.54
N GLY A 115 5.23 -6.08 11.85
CA GLY A 115 5.61 -7.17 12.75
C GLY A 115 4.59 -8.32 12.73
N ALA A 116 3.29 -8.00 12.83
CA ALA A 116 2.22 -9.00 12.75
C ALA A 116 2.21 -9.70 11.38
N VAL A 117 2.35 -8.95 10.28
CA VAL A 117 2.40 -9.47 8.91
C VAL A 117 3.62 -10.37 8.71
N TYR A 118 4.80 -9.97 9.17
CA TYR A 118 6.01 -10.78 9.09
C TYR A 118 5.87 -12.11 9.85
N ALA A 119 5.35 -12.06 11.08
CA ALA A 119 5.11 -13.24 11.89
C ALA A 119 4.04 -14.17 11.30
N ALA A 120 3.05 -13.62 10.59
CA ALA A 120 2.04 -14.39 9.86
C ALA A 120 2.63 -15.04 8.60
N ALA A 121 3.34 -14.27 7.79
CA ALA A 121 3.96 -14.74 6.55
C ALA A 121 4.91 -15.92 6.77
N ARG A 122 5.72 -15.88 7.83
CA ARG A 122 6.68 -16.95 8.16
C ARG A 122 6.03 -18.29 8.52
N LYS A 123 4.74 -18.32 8.87
CA LYS A 123 4.00 -19.57 9.08
C LYS A 123 3.49 -20.18 7.78
N VAL A 124 3.38 -19.40 6.72
CA VAL A 124 2.77 -19.81 5.45
C VAL A 124 3.84 -20.10 4.39
N VAL A 125 4.88 -19.28 4.31
CA VAL A 125 5.95 -19.42 3.32
C VAL A 125 7.33 -19.51 3.98
N LYS A 126 8.22 -20.27 3.36
CA LYS A 126 9.56 -20.54 3.90
C LYS A 126 10.49 -19.33 3.87
N ARG A 127 10.39 -18.48 2.84
CA ARG A 127 11.27 -17.32 2.63
C ARG A 127 10.48 -16.02 2.72
N VAL A 128 10.68 -15.33 3.84
CA VAL A 128 10.13 -14.00 4.08
C VAL A 128 11.27 -13.08 4.45
N HIS A 129 11.43 -12.01 3.69
CA HIS A 129 12.40 -10.95 3.95
C HIS A 129 11.73 -9.89 4.82
N ARG A 130 12.38 -9.52 5.93
CA ARG A 130 11.93 -8.41 6.78
C ARG A 130 12.65 -7.15 6.34
N GLY A 131 11.89 -6.09 6.09
CA GLY A 131 12.41 -4.84 5.57
C GLY A 131 12.80 -4.93 4.10
N GLY A 132 13.02 -3.76 3.51
CA GLY A 132 13.38 -3.57 2.12
C GLY A 132 12.75 -2.31 1.56
N THR A 133 13.46 -1.68 0.63
CA THR A 133 12.99 -0.46 -0.05
C THR A 133 12.19 -0.83 -1.29
N TYR A 134 10.92 -0.43 -1.31
CA TYR A 134 10.03 -0.56 -2.47
C TYR A 134 10.17 0.69 -3.35
N LEU A 135 10.58 0.51 -4.61
CA LEU A 135 10.51 1.55 -5.63
C LEU A 135 9.13 1.55 -6.28
N CYS A 136 8.41 2.66 -6.19
CA CYS A 136 7.14 2.84 -6.88
C CYS A 136 7.32 3.61 -8.18
N MET A 137 7.33 2.91 -9.32
CA MET A 137 7.36 3.56 -10.64
C MET A 137 5.93 3.92 -11.11
N GLU A 138 5.84 4.80 -12.10
CA GLU A 138 4.55 5.24 -12.64
C GLU A 138 3.82 4.14 -13.43
N GLY A 139 4.52 3.39 -14.28
CA GLY A 139 3.90 2.48 -15.25
C GLY A 139 3.22 3.23 -16.41
N PRO A 140 2.37 2.54 -17.22
CA PRO A 140 2.01 1.12 -17.11
C PRO A 140 3.04 0.17 -17.72
N ALA A 141 3.96 0.69 -18.54
CA ALA A 141 5.05 -0.12 -19.06
C ALA A 141 5.99 -0.54 -17.91
N PHE A 142 6.51 -1.76 -17.99
CA PHE A 142 7.62 -2.20 -17.14
C PHE A 142 8.87 -1.38 -17.43
N SER A 143 9.85 -1.46 -16.54
CA SER A 143 11.13 -0.79 -16.72
C SER A 143 11.85 -1.28 -17.97
N THR A 144 12.56 -0.37 -18.61
CA THR A 144 13.67 -0.71 -19.51
C THR A 144 14.81 -1.33 -18.70
N ARG A 145 15.69 -2.11 -19.35
CA ARG A 145 16.88 -2.68 -18.67
C ARG A 145 17.77 -1.59 -18.07
N ALA A 146 17.89 -0.44 -18.74
CA ALA A 146 18.66 0.70 -18.24
C ALA A 146 18.08 1.28 -16.94
N GLU A 147 16.75 1.47 -16.88
CA GLU A 147 16.08 1.91 -15.64
C GLU A 147 16.28 0.89 -14.52
N SER A 148 16.11 -0.41 -14.81
CA SER A 148 16.28 -1.47 -13.82
C SER A 148 17.69 -1.48 -13.21
N GLU A 149 18.73 -1.41 -14.05
CA GLU A 149 20.13 -1.35 -13.59
C GLU A 149 20.44 -0.07 -12.79
N ILE A 150 19.86 1.07 -13.14
CA ILE A 150 20.01 2.31 -12.37
C ILE A 150 19.34 2.17 -11.01
N HIS A 151 18.09 1.69 -10.96
CA HIS A 151 17.35 1.49 -9.72
C HIS A 151 18.08 0.53 -8.77
N ARG A 152 18.68 -0.54 -9.29
CA ARG A 152 19.50 -1.48 -8.50
C ARG A 152 20.67 -0.79 -7.80
N LYS A 153 21.32 0.16 -8.48
CA LYS A 153 22.42 0.97 -7.91
C LYS A 153 21.95 1.90 -6.79
N TRP A 154 20.68 2.30 -6.78
CA TRP A 154 20.09 3.05 -5.66
C TRP A 154 19.85 2.18 -4.42
N GLY A 155 20.07 0.88 -4.52
CA GLY A 155 19.99 -0.03 -3.38
C GLY A 155 18.59 -0.58 -3.11
N VAL A 156 17.58 -0.25 -3.93
CA VAL A 156 16.19 -0.73 -3.72
C VAL A 156 16.08 -2.25 -3.80
N ASP A 157 15.07 -2.82 -3.12
CA ASP A 157 14.91 -4.27 -2.96
C ASP A 157 13.83 -4.84 -3.89
N VAL A 158 12.74 -4.11 -4.09
CA VAL A 158 11.62 -4.50 -4.95
C VAL A 158 11.09 -3.31 -5.72
N ILE A 159 10.47 -3.56 -6.88
CA ILE A 159 9.83 -2.54 -7.72
C ILE A 159 8.38 -2.91 -7.98
N GLY A 160 7.51 -1.91 -7.96
CA GLY A 160 6.13 -2.06 -8.38
C GLY A 160 5.49 -0.72 -8.69
N MET A 161 4.17 -0.69 -8.83
CA MET A 161 3.48 0.49 -9.37
C MET A 161 2.37 1.06 -8.48
N THR A 162 2.12 0.55 -7.26
CA THR A 162 0.86 0.86 -6.56
C THR A 162 0.95 1.34 -5.11
N ASN A 163 2.05 1.09 -4.39
CA ASN A 163 2.13 1.46 -2.97
C ASN A 163 2.31 2.98 -2.73
N MET A 164 2.64 3.74 -3.77
CA MET A 164 2.63 5.21 -3.75
C MET A 164 1.59 5.76 -4.75
N PRO A 165 0.74 6.71 -4.33
CA PRO A 165 0.73 7.42 -3.05
C PRO A 165 -0.09 6.75 -1.93
N GLU A 166 -0.48 5.48 -2.07
CA GLU A 166 -1.33 4.76 -1.10
C GLU A 166 -0.83 4.88 0.35
N ALA A 167 0.47 4.69 0.59
CA ALA A 167 1.09 4.78 1.91
C ALA A 167 1.07 6.22 2.50
N LYS A 168 1.33 7.25 1.68
CA LYS A 168 1.24 8.67 2.08
C LYS A 168 -0.16 9.01 2.55
N LEU A 169 -1.15 8.62 1.76
CA LEU A 169 -2.55 8.86 2.06
C LEU A 169 -3.01 8.09 3.31
N ALA A 170 -2.55 6.85 3.50
CA ALA A 170 -2.84 6.11 4.73
C ALA A 170 -2.28 6.83 5.97
N ARG A 171 -1.06 7.40 5.87
CA ARG A 171 -0.48 8.22 6.94
C ARG A 171 -1.30 9.49 7.20
N GLU A 172 -1.70 10.21 6.16
CA GLU A 172 -2.56 11.39 6.29
C GLU A 172 -3.98 11.07 6.80
N ALA A 173 -4.43 9.81 6.66
CA ALA A 173 -5.69 9.35 7.24
C ALA A 173 -5.55 8.82 8.67
N GLU A 174 -4.34 8.85 9.25
CA GLU A 174 -4.00 8.24 10.55
C GLU A 174 -4.43 6.77 10.61
N VAL A 175 -4.14 6.02 9.54
CA VAL A 175 -4.41 4.58 9.41
C VAL A 175 -3.07 3.84 9.39
N CYS A 176 -2.95 2.78 10.18
CA CYS A 176 -1.75 1.93 10.16
C CYS A 176 -1.59 1.30 8.77
N TYR A 177 -0.40 1.34 8.19
CA TYR A 177 -0.16 0.84 6.84
C TYR A 177 1.04 -0.09 6.80
N ALA A 178 0.92 -1.21 6.08
CA ALA A 178 2.04 -2.09 5.78
C ALA A 178 1.84 -2.77 4.42
N THR A 179 2.93 -3.20 3.80
CA THR A 179 2.91 -3.87 2.50
C THR A 179 3.46 -5.29 2.61
N LEU A 180 2.68 -6.24 2.12
CA LEU A 180 3.10 -7.59 1.77
C LEU A 180 3.42 -7.62 0.28
N ALA A 181 4.70 -7.48 -0.06
CA ALA A 181 5.16 -7.51 -1.43
C ALA A 181 5.48 -8.95 -1.86
N LEU A 182 4.84 -9.41 -2.92
CA LEU A 182 4.90 -10.78 -3.44
C LEU A 182 5.77 -10.77 -4.70
N ALA A 183 7.01 -11.23 -4.59
CA ALA A 183 7.94 -11.23 -5.73
C ALA A 183 7.43 -12.19 -6.82
N THR A 184 7.27 -11.68 -8.04
CA THR A 184 6.77 -12.45 -9.19
C THR A 184 7.86 -12.78 -10.20
N ASP A 185 8.87 -11.95 -10.28
CA ASP A 185 9.94 -11.96 -11.28
C ASP A 185 11.15 -11.16 -10.77
N TYR A 186 12.22 -11.05 -11.55
CA TYR A 186 13.39 -10.20 -11.27
C TYR A 186 13.38 -8.91 -12.11
N ASP A 187 12.20 -8.35 -12.38
CA ASP A 187 12.06 -7.24 -13.33
C ASP A 187 12.77 -7.59 -14.65
N CYS A 188 13.51 -6.66 -15.28
CA CYS A 188 14.19 -6.93 -16.55
C CYS A 188 15.73 -6.92 -16.47
N TRP A 189 16.33 -6.88 -15.27
CA TRP A 189 17.80 -6.91 -15.10
C TRP A 189 18.39 -8.32 -15.19
N HIS A 190 17.62 -9.36 -14.87
CA HIS A 190 18.12 -10.72 -14.84
C HIS A 190 18.12 -11.34 -16.24
N ALA A 191 19.32 -11.45 -16.86
CA ALA A 191 19.49 -11.94 -18.23
C ALA A 191 18.98 -13.38 -18.46
N VAL A 192 19.07 -14.25 -17.45
CA VAL A 192 18.67 -15.67 -17.56
C VAL A 192 17.15 -15.85 -17.39
N GLN A 193 16.39 -14.76 -17.21
CA GLN A 193 14.93 -14.83 -17.15
C GLN A 193 14.27 -14.73 -18.54
N GLU A 194 15.04 -14.78 -19.63
CA GLU A 194 14.51 -14.90 -21.00
C GLU A 194 13.77 -16.24 -21.24
N ASP A 195 13.98 -17.26 -20.40
CA ASP A 195 13.30 -18.56 -20.48
C ASP A 195 12.13 -18.74 -19.48
N VAL A 196 11.77 -17.72 -18.70
CA VAL A 196 10.60 -17.81 -17.81
C VAL A 196 9.36 -17.49 -18.61
N SER A 197 8.75 -18.55 -19.12
CA SER A 197 7.51 -18.47 -19.89
C SER A 197 6.41 -17.73 -19.11
N VAL A 198 5.49 -17.09 -19.84
CA VAL A 198 4.34 -16.39 -19.23
C VAL A 198 3.58 -17.31 -18.26
N GLU A 199 3.53 -18.61 -18.56
CA GLU A 199 2.93 -19.62 -17.68
C GLU A 199 3.62 -19.69 -16.30
N ALA A 200 4.95 -19.65 -16.24
CA ALA A 200 5.67 -19.69 -14.97
C ALA A 200 5.39 -18.47 -14.09
N ILE A 201 5.26 -17.27 -14.69
CA ILE A 201 4.85 -16.05 -13.98
C ILE A 201 3.41 -16.20 -13.47
N LEU A 202 2.50 -16.70 -14.29
CA LEU A 202 1.11 -16.95 -13.90
C LEU A 202 1.01 -17.96 -12.75
N ASP A 203 1.84 -18.99 -12.74
CA ASP A 203 1.86 -19.98 -11.66
C ASP A 203 2.46 -19.41 -10.37
N VAL A 204 3.46 -18.54 -10.44
CA VAL A 204 3.92 -17.78 -9.27
C VAL A 204 2.80 -16.89 -8.74
N LEU A 205 2.10 -16.17 -9.61
CA LEU A 205 0.96 -15.32 -9.24
C LEU A 205 -0.16 -16.11 -8.55
N ARG A 206 -0.58 -17.26 -9.11
CA ARG A 206 -1.61 -18.12 -8.51
C ARG A 206 -1.21 -18.60 -7.11
N ARG A 207 0.04 -19.07 -6.95
CA ARG A 207 0.57 -19.49 -5.64
C ARG A 207 0.63 -18.32 -4.65
N ASN A 208 1.05 -17.14 -5.12
CA ASN A 208 1.10 -15.92 -4.31
C ASN A 208 -0.30 -15.48 -3.85
N VAL A 209 -1.33 -15.60 -4.70
CA VAL A 209 -2.72 -15.36 -4.31
C VAL A 209 -3.14 -16.30 -3.18
N GLU A 210 -2.92 -17.61 -3.32
CA GLU A 210 -3.33 -18.57 -2.29
C GLU A 210 -2.57 -18.37 -0.98
N ASN A 211 -1.26 -18.14 -1.06
CA ASN A 211 -0.44 -17.80 0.11
C ASN A 211 -0.93 -16.51 0.78
N SER A 212 -1.27 -15.47 0.01
CA SER A 212 -1.76 -14.21 0.56
C SER A 212 -3.06 -14.37 1.36
N LYS A 213 -4.00 -15.20 0.89
CA LYS A 213 -5.25 -15.50 1.63
C LYS A 213 -4.93 -16.15 2.98
N ARG A 214 -4.04 -17.15 2.99
CA ARG A 214 -3.57 -17.83 4.21
C ARG A 214 -2.88 -16.87 5.17
N ILE A 215 -2.07 -15.95 4.65
CA ILE A 215 -1.40 -14.93 5.44
C ILE A 215 -2.41 -13.95 6.04
N VAL A 216 -3.42 -13.50 5.28
CA VAL A 216 -4.47 -12.62 5.80
C VAL A 216 -5.22 -13.29 6.97
N MET A 217 -5.54 -14.58 6.86
CA MET A 217 -6.13 -15.34 7.98
C MET A 217 -5.20 -15.36 9.21
N GLU A 218 -3.91 -15.61 9.02
CA GLU A 218 -2.93 -15.56 10.11
C GLU A 218 -2.75 -14.16 10.71
N VAL A 219 -2.82 -13.10 9.91
CA VAL A 219 -2.80 -11.72 10.40
C VAL A 219 -4.05 -11.41 11.23
N ALA A 220 -5.23 -11.85 10.78
CA ALA A 220 -6.49 -11.65 11.52
C ALA A 220 -6.42 -12.21 12.95
N ARG A 221 -5.84 -13.41 13.12
CA ARG A 221 -5.60 -14.04 14.43
C ARG A 221 -4.70 -13.24 15.37
N ARG A 222 -3.95 -12.27 14.85
CA ARG A 222 -3.03 -11.40 15.61
C ARG A 222 -3.60 -10.02 15.89
N LEU A 223 -4.87 -9.78 15.55
CA LEU A 223 -5.56 -8.54 15.88
C LEU A 223 -6.26 -8.66 17.26
N PRO A 224 -6.34 -7.58 18.06
CA PRO A 224 -5.84 -6.24 17.76
C PRO A 224 -4.31 -6.15 17.80
N LEU A 225 -3.76 -5.15 17.10
CA LEU A 225 -2.32 -4.87 17.12
C LEU A 225 -1.88 -4.40 18.53
N PRO A 226 -0.60 -4.55 18.89
CA PRO A 226 -0.07 -4.18 20.21
C PRO A 226 -0.31 -2.72 20.65
N GLY A 227 -0.52 -1.79 19.70
CA GLY A 227 -0.90 -0.41 20.00
C GLY A 227 0.25 0.52 20.41
N GLY A 228 1.50 0.19 20.05
CA GLY A 228 2.69 1.00 20.36
C GLY A 228 3.07 2.03 19.29
N CYS A 229 2.51 1.91 18.09
CA CYS A 229 2.80 2.84 16.99
C CYS A 229 2.17 4.24 17.17
N ARG A 230 2.74 5.24 16.49
CA ARG A 230 2.23 6.63 16.49
C ARG A 230 1.41 6.99 15.26
N CYS A 231 0.95 6.00 14.47
CA CYS A 231 0.22 6.25 13.23
C CYS A 231 -1.10 7.02 13.48
N GLY A 232 -1.76 6.77 14.62
CA GLY A 232 -3.00 7.44 15.04
C GLY A 232 -2.87 8.92 15.43
N GLU A 233 -1.65 9.45 15.48
CA GLU A 233 -1.35 10.85 15.84
C GLU A 233 -0.56 11.59 14.75
N ALA A 234 -0.48 11.02 13.54
CA ALA A 234 0.34 11.57 12.45
C ALA A 234 -0.04 13.01 12.05
N LEU A 235 -1.28 13.44 12.34
CA LEU A 235 -1.77 14.78 12.01
C LEU A 235 -1.69 15.79 13.15
N LYS A 236 -1.33 15.37 14.36
CA LYS A 236 -1.39 16.19 15.59
C LYS A 236 -0.76 17.58 15.46
N TYR A 237 0.31 17.69 14.67
CA TYR A 237 1.00 18.95 14.37
C TYR A 237 1.21 19.17 12.86
N ALA A 238 0.52 18.40 12.02
CA ALA A 238 0.77 18.43 10.58
C ALA A 238 0.13 19.64 9.90
N ILE A 239 -1.05 20.09 10.36
CA ILE A 239 -1.81 21.17 9.70
C ILE A 239 -1.21 22.52 10.05
N ILE A 240 -0.71 23.24 9.05
CA ILE A 240 -0.03 24.53 9.22
C ILE A 240 -0.97 25.71 8.92
N THR A 241 -1.95 25.52 8.03
CA THR A 241 -2.88 26.59 7.67
C THR A 241 -3.61 27.11 8.90
N ASP A 242 -3.62 28.44 9.07
CA ASP A 242 -4.43 29.12 10.08
C ASP A 242 -5.89 28.64 9.97
N ARG A 243 -6.42 28.11 11.09
CA ARG A 243 -7.77 27.55 11.17
C ARG A 243 -8.86 28.52 10.69
N LYS A 244 -8.64 29.83 10.83
CA LYS A 244 -9.56 30.88 10.38
C LYS A 244 -9.55 31.08 8.86
N ARG A 245 -8.48 30.65 8.18
CA ARG A 245 -8.28 30.78 6.72
C ARG A 245 -8.69 29.52 5.96
N ILE A 246 -8.96 28.41 6.64
CA ILE A 246 -9.39 27.17 6.00
C ILE A 246 -10.79 27.38 5.38
N PRO A 247 -10.95 27.21 4.05
CA PRO A 247 -12.24 27.40 3.40
C PRO A 247 -13.31 26.44 3.96
N PRO A 248 -14.58 26.87 4.11
CA PRO A 248 -15.66 25.99 4.60
C PRO A 248 -15.83 24.72 3.75
N SER A 249 -15.63 24.82 2.44
CA SER A 249 -15.65 23.67 1.51
C SER A 249 -14.56 22.65 1.82
N ALA A 250 -13.33 23.11 2.11
CA ALA A 250 -12.21 22.26 2.49
C ALA A 250 -12.43 21.63 3.88
N ARG A 251 -12.92 22.41 4.87
CA ARG A 251 -13.27 21.90 6.20
C ARG A 251 -14.32 20.78 6.12
N LYS A 252 -15.36 20.95 5.30
CA LYS A 252 -16.36 19.90 5.06
C LYS A 252 -15.75 18.67 4.38
N ARG A 253 -14.99 18.89 3.31
CA ARG A 253 -14.34 17.83 2.52
C ARG A 253 -13.40 16.95 3.36
N LEU A 254 -12.63 17.56 4.26
CA LEU A 254 -11.60 16.90 5.05
C LEU A 254 -12.04 16.57 6.48
N SER A 255 -13.29 16.81 6.84
CA SER A 255 -13.83 16.66 8.21
C SER A 255 -13.48 15.31 8.86
N LEU A 256 -13.53 14.20 8.11
CA LEU A 256 -13.17 12.87 8.61
C LEU A 256 -11.68 12.73 8.98
N LEU A 257 -10.80 13.46 8.30
CA LEU A 257 -9.36 13.31 8.43
C LEU A 257 -8.80 14.30 9.46
N ILE A 258 -9.13 15.58 9.32
CA ILE A 258 -8.54 16.66 10.11
C ILE A 258 -9.47 17.22 11.18
N GLY A 259 -10.73 16.77 11.24
CA GLY A 259 -11.76 17.35 12.12
C GLY A 259 -11.42 17.28 13.61
N ARG A 260 -10.62 16.29 14.04
CA ARG A 260 -10.12 16.21 15.43
C ARG A 260 -9.16 17.36 15.79
N TYR A 261 -8.55 18.00 14.80
CA TYR A 261 -7.46 18.98 14.96
C TYR A 261 -7.86 20.42 14.60
N LEU A 262 -9.10 20.61 14.11
CA LEU A 262 -9.65 21.87 13.59
C LEU A 262 -10.81 22.42 14.40
#